data_AF-A0A931IPM5-F1
#
_entry.id   AF-A0A931IPM5-F1
#
_cell.length_a   1.000
_cell.length_b   1.000
_cell.length_c   1.000
_cell.angle_alpha   90.00
_cell.angle_beta   90.00
_cell.angle_gamma   90.00
#
_symmetry.space_group_name_H-M   'P 1'
#
loop_
_entity.id
_entity.type
_entity.pdbx_description
1 polymer ?
#
loop_
_entity_poly.entity_id
_entity_poly.type
_entity_poly.pdbx_seq_one_letter_code
_entity_poly.pdbx_strand_id
1 'polypeptide(L)'
;MGDTPGEITIDKDASLSALNHEAQHFFYDKENGWPGWMSLFDPELRIANELKAYTKEIDLAKSLGQTDLANKLWDNFLIEVEKICDNYNFPNPYKK
;
A
#
# COMPACT_ATOMS: atom_id res chain seq x y z
N MET A 1 24.98 -9.80 -6.95
CA MET A 1 23.82 -10.24 -6.16
C MET A 1 22.64 -10.08 -7.08
N GLY A 2 21.98 -11.18 -7.44
CA GLY A 2 20.89 -11.16 -8.42
C GLY A 2 19.59 -10.75 -7.74
N ASP A 3 18.95 -9.73 -8.27
CA ASP A 3 17.61 -9.32 -7.85
C ASP A 3 16.66 -10.49 -8.12
N THR A 4 15.99 -10.98 -7.08
CA THR A 4 14.86 -11.88 -7.27
C THR A 4 13.75 -11.10 -7.98
N PRO A 5 12.94 -11.74 -8.85
CA PRO A 5 11.77 -11.10 -9.41
C PRO A 5 10.90 -10.49 -8.30
N GLY A 6 10.33 -9.32 -8.55
CA GLY A 6 9.30 -8.77 -7.67
C GLY A 6 8.13 -9.76 -7.56
N GLU A 7 7.58 -9.88 -6.37
CA GLU A 7 6.45 -10.77 -6.10
C GLU A 7 5.19 -9.93 -5.85
N ILE A 8 4.10 -10.26 -6.54
CA ILE A 8 2.78 -9.72 -6.25
C ILE A 8 1.97 -10.87 -5.65
N THR A 9 1.53 -10.69 -4.41
CA THR A 9 0.66 -11.66 -3.73
C THR A 9 -0.79 -11.24 -3.90
N ILE A 10 -1.62 -12.13 -4.46
CA ILE A 10 -3.04 -11.89 -4.68
C ILE A 10 -3.84 -12.98 -3.97
N ASP A 11 -4.78 -12.58 -3.12
CA ASP A 11 -5.76 -13.50 -2.56
C ASP A 11 -6.82 -13.85 -3.63
N LYS A 12 -7.23 -15.12 -3.70
CA LYS A 12 -8.24 -15.60 -4.65
C LYS A 12 -9.62 -14.95 -4.46
N ASP A 13 -9.90 -14.44 -3.26
CA ASP A 13 -11.13 -13.75 -2.91
C ASP A 13 -10.94 -12.22 -2.88
N ALA A 14 -9.81 -11.71 -3.37
CA ALA A 14 -9.54 -10.28 -3.45
C ALA A 14 -10.58 -9.56 -4.31
N SER A 15 -10.99 -8.38 -3.86
CA SER A 15 -11.84 -7.50 -4.66
C SER A 15 -11.07 -6.95 -5.87
N LEU A 16 -11.81 -6.48 -6.88
CA LEU A 16 -11.19 -5.75 -8.01
C LEU A 16 -10.43 -4.50 -7.53
N SER A 17 -10.88 -3.86 -6.45
CA SER A 17 -10.19 -2.69 -5.90
C SER A 17 -8.83 -3.09 -5.28
N ALA A 18 -8.77 -4.21 -4.57
CA ALA A 18 -7.52 -4.76 -4.03
C ALA A 18 -6.56 -5.20 -5.14
N LEU A 19 -7.05 -5.78 -6.24
CA LEU A 19 -6.20 -6.06 -7.41
C LEU A 19 -5.61 -4.78 -8.01
N ASN A 20 -6.39 -3.71 -8.05
CA ASN A 20 -5.91 -2.40 -8.52
C ASN A 20 -4.94 -1.76 -7.52
N HIS A 21 -5.02 -2.07 -6.23
CA HIS A 21 -4.03 -1.67 -5.22
C HIS A 21 -2.67 -2.28 -5.52
N GLU A 22 -2.62 -3.61 -5.66
CA GLU A 22 -1.38 -4.33 -6.00
C GLU A 22 -0.80 -3.90 -7.37
N ALA A 23 -1.66 -3.65 -8.36
CA ALA A 23 -1.21 -3.14 -9.65
C ALA A 23 -0.55 -1.76 -9.53
N GLN A 24 -0.96 -0.92 -8.58
CA GLN A 24 -0.32 0.38 -8.38
C GLN A 24 1.07 0.28 -7.79
N HIS A 25 1.32 -0.66 -6.87
CA HIS A 25 2.69 -0.93 -6.40
C HIS A 25 3.58 -1.31 -7.58
N PHE A 26 3.09 -2.19 -8.46
CA PHE A 26 3.81 -2.56 -9.68
C PHE A 26 4.10 -1.37 -10.60
N PHE A 27 3.12 -0.51 -10.87
CA PHE A 27 3.34 0.66 -11.73
C PHE A 27 4.30 1.66 -11.09
N TYR A 28 4.23 1.85 -9.77
CA TYR A 28 5.16 2.69 -9.05
C TYR A 28 6.60 2.17 -9.17
N ASP A 29 6.82 0.87 -8.97
CA ASP A 29 8.15 0.27 -9.11
C ASP A 29 8.67 0.43 -10.54
N LYS A 30 7.81 0.23 -11.54
CA LYS A 30 8.15 0.45 -12.95
C LYS A 30 8.57 1.90 -13.22
N GLU A 31 7.83 2.87 -12.71
CA GLU A 31 8.11 4.30 -12.89
C GLU A 31 9.40 4.74 -12.20
N ASN A 32 9.78 4.08 -11.10
CA ASN A 32 10.99 4.35 -10.35
C ASN A 32 12.19 3.47 -10.78
N GLY A 33 12.08 2.76 -11.91
CA GLY A 33 13.19 2.00 -12.49
C GLY A 33 13.49 0.68 -11.77
N TRP A 34 12.49 0.07 -11.15
CA TRP A 34 12.59 -1.18 -10.39
C TRP A 34 13.60 -1.07 -9.24
N PRO A 35 13.33 -0.22 -8.23
CA PRO A 35 14.26 0.02 -7.14
C PRO A 35 14.59 -1.23 -6.31
N GLY A 36 13.83 -2.32 -6.52
CA GLY A 36 14.08 -3.62 -5.94
C GLY A 36 13.92 -3.59 -4.42
N TRP A 37 14.60 -4.49 -3.74
CA TRP A 37 14.45 -4.66 -2.28
C TRP A 37 14.86 -3.40 -1.50
N MET A 38 15.70 -2.54 -2.07
CA MET A 38 16.18 -1.33 -1.41
C MET A 38 15.05 -0.34 -1.09
N SER A 39 13.99 -0.27 -1.92
CA SER A 39 12.82 0.57 -1.64
C SER A 39 12.04 0.09 -0.42
N LEU A 40 12.15 -1.19 -0.07
CA LEU A 40 11.45 -1.75 1.08
C LEU A 40 12.07 -1.32 2.42
N PHE A 41 13.31 -0.82 2.43
CA PHE A 41 14.01 -0.36 3.63
C PHE A 41 13.78 1.11 3.95
N ASP A 42 12.95 1.81 3.18
CA ASP A 42 12.54 3.19 3.42
C ASP A 42 11.07 3.22 3.91
N PRO A 43 10.82 3.26 5.23
CA PRO A 43 9.48 3.26 5.79
C PRO A 43 8.64 4.45 5.33
N GLU A 44 9.27 5.62 5.16
CA GLU A 44 8.57 6.84 4.73
C GLU A 44 8.06 6.67 3.29
N LEU A 45 8.93 6.19 2.40
CA LEU A 45 8.56 5.92 1.02
C LEU A 45 7.46 4.87 0.90
N ARG A 46 7.56 3.79 1.69
CA ARG A 46 6.54 2.74 1.74
C ARG A 46 5.18 3.28 2.17
N ILE A 47 5.14 4.02 3.29
CA ILE A 47 3.90 4.64 3.79
C ILE A 47 3.30 5.58 2.75
N ALA A 48 4.12 6.37 2.05
CA ALA A 48 3.66 7.26 1.01
C ALA A 48 3.05 6.52 -0.20
N ASN A 49 3.59 5.36 -0.55
CA ASN A 49 3.06 4.52 -1.62
C ASN A 49 1.75 3.83 -1.21
N GLU A 50 1.68 3.28 0.00
CA GLU A 50 0.43 2.74 0.55
C GLU A 50 -0.67 3.80 0.57
N LEU A 51 -0.36 5.01 1.04
CA LEU A 51 -1.33 6.10 1.08
C LEU A 51 -1.89 6.41 -0.32
N LYS A 52 -1.04 6.43 -1.36
CA LYS A 52 -1.49 6.66 -2.73
C LYS A 52 -2.42 5.56 -3.23
N ALA A 53 -2.11 4.31 -2.91
CA ALA A 53 -2.88 3.14 -3.34
C ALA A 53 -4.24 3.10 -2.64
N TYR A 54 -4.28 3.18 -1.31
CA TYR A 54 -5.51 3.24 -0.52
C TYR A 54 -6.37 4.46 -0.86
N THR A 55 -5.78 5.63 -1.14
CA THR A 55 -6.57 6.84 -1.49
C THR A 55 -7.45 6.59 -2.72
N LYS A 56 -6.96 5.90 -3.75
CA LYS A 56 -7.78 5.59 -4.93
C LYS A 56 -8.92 4.62 -4.62
N GLU A 57 -8.69 3.63 -3.76
CA GLU A 57 -9.77 2.73 -3.30
C GLU A 57 -10.81 3.47 -2.48
N ILE A 58 -10.37 4.35 -1.57
CA ILE A 58 -11.23 5.18 -0.72
C ILE A 58 -12.07 6.13 -1.59
N ASP A 59 -11.45 6.79 -2.57
CA ASP A 59 -12.15 7.70 -3.47
C ASP A 59 -13.17 6.96 -4.35
N LEU A 60 -12.83 5.76 -4.83
CA LEU A 60 -13.78 4.89 -5.52
C LEU A 60 -14.95 4.52 -4.62
N ALA A 61 -14.69 4.03 -3.39
CA ALA A 61 -15.73 3.65 -2.44
C ALA A 61 -16.66 4.83 -2.12
N LYS A 62 -16.09 6.03 -1.89
CA LYS A 62 -16.86 7.26 -1.68
C LYS A 62 -17.69 7.64 -2.90
N SER A 63 -17.15 7.53 -4.11
CA SER A 63 -17.88 7.86 -5.35
C SER A 63 -19.10 6.95 -5.57
N LEU A 64 -19.06 5.73 -5.02
CA LEU A 64 -20.14 4.75 -5.05
C LEU A 64 -21.11 4.88 -3.85
N GLY A 65 -20.91 5.86 -2.97
CA GLY A 65 -21.71 6.05 -1.76
C GLY A 65 -21.44 5.01 -0.66
N GLN A 66 -20.35 4.24 -0.76
CA GLN A 66 -19.98 3.20 0.20
C GLN A 66 -19.10 3.73 1.32
N THR A 67 -19.65 4.62 2.14
CA THR A 67 -18.90 5.29 3.23
C THR A 67 -18.31 4.31 4.24
N ASP A 68 -19.03 3.25 4.60
CA ASP A 68 -18.52 2.24 5.53
C ASP A 68 -17.31 1.48 4.98
N LEU A 69 -17.28 1.22 3.67
CA LEU A 69 -16.12 0.62 3.02
C LEU A 69 -14.94 1.60 3.00
N ALA A 70 -15.19 2.87 2.68
CA ALA A 70 -14.16 3.91 2.70
C ALA A 70 -13.49 4.04 4.08
N ASN A 71 -14.28 3.95 5.17
CA ASN A 71 -13.75 3.95 6.53
C ASN A 71 -12.91 2.70 6.83
N LYS A 72 -13.39 1.51 6.44
CA LYS A 72 -12.61 0.26 6.61
C LYS A 72 -11.29 0.27 5.85
N LEU A 73 -11.27 0.82 4.63
CA LEU A 73 -10.05 0.98 3.85
C LEU A 73 -9.05 1.91 4.54
N TRP A 74 -9.53 3.00 5.16
CA TRP A 74 -8.69 3.88 5.97
C TRP A 74 -8.14 3.17 7.21
N ASP A 75 -8.95 2.37 7.90
CA ASP A 75 -8.49 1.58 9.04
C ASP A 75 -7.43 0.55 8.64
N ASN A 76 -7.60 -0.11 7.48
CA ASN A 76 -6.62 -1.03 6.92
C ASN A 76 -5.29 -0.33 6.62
N PHE A 77 -5.34 0.86 6.01
CA PHE A 77 -4.15 1.69 5.80
C PHE A 77 -3.42 1.98 7.11
N LEU A 78 -4.14 2.38 8.17
CA LEU A 78 -3.51 2.67 9.47
C LEU A 78 -2.86 1.44 10.10
N ILE A 79 -3.48 0.26 9.99
CA ILE A 79 -2.91 -1.02 10.43
C ILE A 79 -1.62 -1.34 9.65
N GLU A 80 -1.61 -1.07 8.36
CA GLU A 80 -0.44 -1.29 7.50
C GLU A 80 0.71 -0.34 7.83
N VAL A 81 0.40 0.93 8.09
CA VAL A 81 1.41 1.88 8.59
C VAL A 81 1.97 1.43 9.93
N GLU A 82 1.15 0.95 10.86
CA GLU A 82 1.65 0.42 12.15
C GLU A 82 2.62 -0.75 11.94
N LYS A 83 2.28 -1.70 11.07
CA LYS A 83 3.18 -2.81 10.71
C LYS A 83 4.49 -2.33 10.09
N ILE A 84 4.45 -1.36 9.16
CA ILE A 84 5.65 -0.79 8.57
C ILE A 84 6.49 -0.11 9.65
N CYS A 85 5.90 0.72 10.48
CA CYS A 85 6.62 1.41 11.55
C CYS A 85 7.29 0.43 12.53
N ASP A 86 6.57 -0.60 12.98
CA ASP A 86 7.09 -1.60 13.90
C ASP A 86 8.25 -2.41 13.30
N ASN A 87 8.13 -2.80 12.02
CA ASN A 87 9.17 -3.59 11.33
C ASN A 87 10.51 -2.86 11.20
N TYR A 88 10.50 -1.52 11.19
CA TYR A 88 11.71 -0.71 10.99
C TYR A 88 12.02 0.22 12.17
N ASN A 89 11.34 0.05 13.32
CA ASN A 89 11.44 0.93 14.48
C ASN A 89 11.32 2.43 14.11
N PHE A 90 10.41 2.72 13.17
CA PHE A 90 10.18 4.06 12.62
C PHE A 90 9.03 4.75 13.38
N PRO A 91 9.13 6.04 13.72
CA PRO A 91 8.04 6.74 14.40
C PRO A 91 6.76 6.75 13.57
N ASN A 92 5.64 6.28 14.12
CA ASN A 92 4.37 6.24 13.40
C ASN A 92 3.79 7.66 13.25
N PRO A 93 3.67 8.21 12.01
CA PRO A 93 3.22 9.58 11.81
C PRO A 93 1.71 9.78 12.05
N TYR A 94 0.94 8.69 12.17
CA TYR A 94 -0.50 8.72 12.41
C TYR A 94 -0.87 8.38 13.86
N LYS A 95 0.11 8.04 14.71
CA LYS A 95 -0.09 7.78 16.14
C LYS A 95 0.40 9.00 16.93
N LYS A 96 -0.51 9.61 17.70
CA LYS A 96 -0.18 10.75 18.58
C LYS A 96 0.34 10.30 19.93
#